data_AF-A0A962AW54-F1
#
_entry.id   AF-A0A962AW54-F1
#
_cell.length_a   1.000
_cell.length_b   1.000
_cell.length_c   1.000
_cell.angle_alpha   90.00
_cell.angle_beta   90.00
_cell.angle_gamma   90.00
#
_symmetry.space_group_name_H-M   'P 1'
#
loop_
_entity.id
_entity.type
_entity.pdbx_description
1 polymer ?
#
loop_
_entity_poly.entity_id
_entity_poly.type
_entity_poly.pdbx_seq_one_letter_code
_entity_poly.pdbx_strand_id
1 'polypeptide(L)'
;FHSGRPLLILPYIHRGPAKLGRVIVAWDGGAAAARAVSCALPLLKRAGRVEIVTMINGKRATTDLPGFDITRNLARHGINAELKTLPKGDDVGSLILSYAADENADLLVMGGYGHSRLREFVLGGATRTILGSMTLPVLMAH
;
A
#
# COMPACT_ATOMS: atom_id res chain seq x y z
N PHE A 1 -13.38 -2.77 -10.59
CA PHE A 1 -11.92 -2.97 -10.65
C PHE A 1 -11.38 -3.35 -12.04
N HIS A 2 -12.18 -3.31 -13.13
CA HIS A 2 -11.71 -3.60 -14.51
C HIS A 2 -11.41 -2.35 -15.35
N SER A 3 -11.25 -1.18 -14.74
CA SER A 3 -11.06 0.09 -15.46
C SER A 3 -9.63 0.28 -15.98
N GLY A 4 -8.65 -0.51 -15.53
CA GLY A 4 -7.22 -0.31 -15.82
C GLY A 4 -6.64 0.99 -15.25
N ARG A 5 -7.42 1.70 -14.40
CA ARG A 5 -7.05 2.99 -13.81
C ARG A 5 -7.08 2.89 -12.28
N PRO A 6 -6.24 3.67 -11.58
CA PRO A 6 -6.27 3.71 -10.12
C PRO A 6 -7.60 4.30 -9.62
N LEU A 7 -8.05 3.85 -8.45
CA LEU A 7 -9.19 4.38 -7.72
C LEU A 7 -8.71 5.00 -6.42
N LEU A 8 -9.09 6.25 -6.16
CA LEU A 8 -8.93 6.88 -4.86
C LEU A 8 -10.25 6.75 -4.11
N ILE A 9 -10.23 6.04 -3.00
CA ILE A 9 -11.39 5.75 -2.17
C ILE A 9 -11.23 6.55 -0.88
N LEU A 10 -12.26 7.32 -0.52
CA LEU A 10 -12.24 8.16 0.67
C LEU A 10 -13.12 7.52 1.76
N PRO A 11 -12.66 7.45 3.01
CA PRO A 11 -13.51 7.02 4.11
C PRO A 11 -14.58 8.07 4.39
N TYR A 12 -15.73 7.64 4.91
CA TYR A 12 -16.86 8.53 5.21
C TYR A 12 -16.50 9.69 6.15
N ILE A 13 -15.51 9.48 7.02
CA ILE A 13 -15.02 10.50 7.96
C ILE A 13 -14.10 11.55 7.32
N HIS A 14 -13.66 11.35 6.07
CA HIS A 14 -12.73 12.26 5.42
C HIS A 14 -13.39 13.61 5.11
N ARG A 15 -12.72 14.70 5.50
CA ARG A 15 -13.16 16.07 5.22
C ARG A 15 -12.02 16.89 4.64
N GLY A 16 -12.33 17.68 3.61
CA GLY A 16 -11.37 18.57 2.97
C GLY A 16 -10.45 17.85 1.97
N PRO A 17 -9.38 18.52 1.51
CA PRO A 17 -8.44 17.94 0.57
C PRO A 17 -7.57 16.87 1.23
N ALA A 18 -7.27 15.80 0.49
CA ALA A 18 -6.32 14.79 0.92
C ALA A 18 -4.94 15.41 1.12
N LYS A 19 -4.37 15.20 2.31
CA LYS A 19 -3.00 15.57 2.64
C LYS A 19 -2.04 14.51 2.07
N LEU A 20 -0.78 14.91 1.89
CA LEU A 20 0.31 14.03 1.47
C LEU A 20 1.52 14.24 2.38
N GLY A 21 1.32 14.47 3.68
CA GLY A 21 2.42 14.59 4.63
C GLY A 21 3.16 13.26 4.77
N ARG A 22 2.43 12.17 4.98
CA ARG A 22 2.96 10.81 5.02
C ARG A 22 2.13 9.86 4.17
N VAL A 23 2.79 9.17 3.24
CA VAL A 23 2.17 8.17 2.36
C VAL A 23 2.77 6.80 2.66
N ILE A 24 1.90 5.84 2.95
CA ILE A 24 2.28 4.44 3.14
C ILE A 24 1.95 3.67 1.87
N VAL A 25 2.89 2.83 1.43
CA VAL A 25 2.73 1.91 0.32
C VAL A 25 2.73 0.48 0.87
N ALA A 26 1.59 -0.20 0.81
CA ALA A 26 1.54 -1.64 1.10
C ALA A 26 2.12 -2.42 -0.09
N TRP A 27 3.16 -3.20 0.19
CA TRP A 27 3.96 -3.89 -0.83
C TRP A 27 4.06 -5.39 -0.56
N ASP A 28 3.58 -6.17 -1.50
CA ASP A 28 3.67 -7.64 -1.52
C ASP A 28 4.61 -8.16 -2.62
N GLY A 29 5.23 -7.27 -3.39
CA GLY A 29 6.04 -7.62 -4.57
C GLY A 29 5.22 -8.00 -5.82
N GLY A 30 3.88 -7.98 -5.73
CA GLY A 30 2.99 -8.37 -6.80
C GLY A 30 2.79 -7.29 -7.88
N ALA A 31 2.29 -7.72 -9.05
CA ALA A 31 2.05 -6.82 -10.18
C ALA A 31 1.04 -5.71 -9.86
N ALA A 32 0.01 -6.01 -9.05
CA ALA A 32 -0.98 -5.01 -8.66
C ALA A 32 -0.39 -3.93 -7.75
N ALA A 33 0.47 -4.30 -6.79
CA ALA A 33 1.20 -3.34 -5.97
C ALA A 33 2.15 -2.48 -6.82
N ALA A 34 2.88 -3.09 -7.77
CA ALA A 34 3.73 -2.36 -8.71
C ALA A 34 2.93 -1.34 -9.55
N ARG A 35 1.75 -1.74 -10.05
CA ARG A 35 0.84 -0.84 -10.78
C ARG A 35 0.36 0.31 -9.90
N ALA A 36 -0.05 0.01 -8.66
CA ALA A 36 -0.51 1.03 -7.72
C ALA A 36 0.58 2.07 -7.44
N VAL A 37 1.82 1.62 -7.20
CA VAL A 37 2.98 2.52 -7.02
C VAL A 37 3.23 3.36 -8.27
N SER A 38 3.23 2.75 -9.46
CA SER A 38 3.42 3.45 -10.72
C SER A 38 2.37 4.56 -10.93
N CYS A 39 1.10 4.24 -10.66
CA CYS A 39 0.01 5.22 -10.70
C CYS A 39 0.14 6.31 -9.61
N ALA A 40 0.72 5.98 -8.47
CA ALA A 40 0.89 6.90 -7.34
C ALA A 40 2.10 7.82 -7.49
N LEU A 41 3.02 7.61 -8.44
CA LEU A 41 4.27 8.38 -8.57
C LEU A 41 4.08 9.92 -8.45
N PRO A 42 3.06 10.56 -9.09
CA PRO A 42 2.87 12.00 -8.93
C PRO A 42 2.52 12.43 -7.50
N LEU A 43 1.81 11.58 -6.75
CA LEU A 43 1.47 11.83 -5.34
C LEU A 43 2.68 11.58 -4.45
N LEU A 44 3.41 10.49 -4.69
CA LEU A 44 4.62 10.13 -3.93
C LEU A 44 5.73 11.19 -4.06
N LYS A 45 5.88 11.82 -5.23
CA LYS A 45 6.83 12.94 -5.42
C LYS A 45 6.49 14.18 -4.60
N ARG A 46 5.21 14.37 -4.26
CA ARG A 46 4.71 15.50 -3.46
C ARG A 46 4.61 15.14 -1.98
N ALA A 47 4.88 13.89 -1.62
CA ALA A 47 4.74 13.42 -0.26
C ALA A 47 5.88 13.95 0.61
N GLY A 48 5.58 14.32 1.85
CA GLY A 48 6.60 14.71 2.83
C GLY A 48 7.46 13.51 3.25
N ARG A 49 6.83 12.35 3.47
CA ARG A 49 7.48 11.06 3.77
C ARG A 49 6.79 9.93 3.01
N VAL A 50 7.58 8.99 2.51
CA VAL A 50 7.10 7.77 1.85
C VAL A 50 7.66 6.55 2.58
N GLU A 51 6.78 5.64 2.95
CA GLU A 51 7.16 4.37 3.59
C GLU A 51 6.63 3.18 2.79
N ILE A 52 7.51 2.24 2.49
CA ILE A 52 7.16 0.94 1.92
C ILE A 52 6.96 -0.03 3.06
N VAL A 53 5.74 -0.55 3.22
CA VAL A 53 5.40 -1.54 4.24
C VAL A 53 5.27 -2.89 3.58
N THR A 54 6.13 -3.83 3.97
CA THR A 54 6.07 -5.24 3.54
C THR A 54 5.86 -6.16 4.74
N MET A 55 5.12 -7.25 4.53
CA MET A 55 4.93 -8.28 5.55
C MET A 55 5.89 -9.45 5.28
N ILE A 56 6.54 -9.99 6.30
CA ILE A 56 7.40 -11.20 6.16
C ILE A 56 6.90 -12.36 7.04
N ASN A 57 7.02 -13.57 6.50
CA ASN A 57 6.86 -14.83 7.24
C ASN A 57 8.22 -15.28 7.76
N GLY A 58 8.48 -15.13 9.06
CA GLY A 58 9.69 -15.66 9.71
C GLY A 58 11.02 -15.09 9.16
N LYS A 59 12.13 -15.80 9.45
CA LYS A 59 13.49 -15.42 9.06
C LYS A 59 13.74 -15.64 7.56
N ARG A 60 13.20 -14.78 6.70
CA ARG A 60 13.63 -14.71 5.29
C ARG A 60 14.90 -13.87 5.21
N ALA A 61 15.91 -14.35 4.47
CA ALA A 61 17.19 -13.68 4.30
C ALA A 61 16.99 -12.28 3.68
N THR A 62 17.74 -11.31 4.18
CA THR A 62 17.59 -9.87 3.93
C THR A 62 17.84 -9.43 2.48
N THR A 63 18.39 -10.31 1.64
CA THR A 63 18.79 -10.02 0.25
C THR A 63 17.71 -10.26 -0.80
N ASP A 64 16.66 -11.04 -0.49
CA ASP A 64 15.49 -11.29 -1.37
C ASP A 64 14.21 -10.66 -0.79
N LEU A 65 14.35 -9.52 -0.10
CA LEU A 65 13.19 -8.80 0.41
C LEU A 65 12.52 -8.08 -0.76
N PRO A 66 11.25 -8.38 -1.11
CA PRO A 66 10.55 -7.74 -2.22
C PRO A 66 10.58 -6.20 -2.16
N GLY A 67 10.74 -5.64 -0.96
CA GLY A 67 10.78 -4.20 -0.71
C GLY A 67 12.07 -3.46 -1.13
N PHE A 68 13.22 -4.13 -1.26
CA PHE A 68 14.49 -3.44 -1.55
C PHE A 68 14.59 -2.97 -3.01
N ASP A 69 14.01 -3.74 -3.93
CA ASP A 69 13.99 -3.36 -5.35
C ASP A 69 13.08 -2.16 -5.62
N ILE A 70 11.96 -2.05 -4.88
CA ILE A 70 11.02 -0.95 -5.07
C ILE A 70 11.54 0.36 -4.46
N THR A 71 12.24 0.34 -3.32
CA THR A 71 12.86 1.57 -2.79
C THR A 71 13.92 2.12 -3.74
N ARG A 72 14.74 1.24 -4.35
CA ARG A 72 15.69 1.62 -5.40
C ARG A 72 14.99 2.17 -6.64
N ASN A 73 13.89 1.55 -7.06
CA ASN A 73 13.09 2.05 -8.18
C ASN A 73 12.54 3.46 -7.89
N LEU A 74 11.98 3.70 -6.71
CA LEU A 74 11.48 5.01 -6.29
C LEU A 74 12.59 6.06 -6.18
N ALA A 75 13.78 5.67 -5.72
CA ALA A 75 14.93 6.57 -5.68
C ALA A 75 15.32 7.07 -7.07
N ARG A 76 15.22 6.24 -8.13
CA ARG A 76 15.41 6.68 -9.53
C ARG A 76 14.38 7.69 -10.00
N HIS A 77 13.20 7.71 -9.38
CA HIS A 77 12.17 8.71 -9.60
C HIS A 77 12.32 9.95 -8.69
N GLY A 78 13.38 10.03 -7.89
CA GLY A 78 13.64 11.13 -6.95
C GLY A 78 12.84 11.03 -5.65
N ILE A 79 12.32 9.85 -5.31
CA ILE A 79 11.52 9.61 -4.10
C ILE A 79 12.37 8.80 -3.12
N ASN A 80 12.70 9.40 -1.97
CA ASN A 80 13.35 8.68 -0.89
C ASN A 80 12.29 7.94 -0.06
N ALA A 81 12.26 6.62 -0.16
CA ALA A 81 11.29 5.78 0.54
C ALA A 81 11.98 4.90 1.57
N GLU A 82 11.42 4.86 2.78
CA GLU A 82 11.92 4.01 3.86
C GLU A 82 11.24 2.64 3.82
N LEU A 83 12.01 1.56 3.96
CA LEU A 83 11.46 0.21 4.02
C LEU A 83 11.13 -0.17 5.47
N LYS A 84 9.85 -0.39 5.74
CA LYS A 84 9.37 -0.99 6.98
C LYS A 84 8.93 -2.42 6.74
N THR A 85 9.43 -3.31 7.58
CA THR A 85 9.02 -4.71 7.59
C THR A 85 8.21 -4.99 8.85
N LEU A 86 7.00 -5.53 8.66
CA LEU A 86 6.12 -5.94 9.76
C LEU A 86 6.02 -7.48 9.81
N PRO A 87 5.89 -8.07 11.00
CA PRO A 87 5.65 -9.49 11.13
C PRO A 87 4.28 -9.84 10.54
N LYS A 88 4.20 -10.87 9.70
CA LYS A 88 2.90 -11.31 9.17
C LYS A 88 2.07 -11.91 10.30
N GLY A 89 0.89 -11.35 10.54
CA GLY A 89 -0.18 -11.95 11.34
C GLY A 89 -1.33 -12.45 10.47
N ASP A 90 -2.40 -12.89 11.14
CA ASP A 90 -3.55 -13.52 10.48
C ASP A 90 -4.37 -12.54 9.63
N ASP A 91 -4.53 -11.28 10.09
CA ASP A 91 -5.20 -10.21 9.35
C ASP A 91 -4.23 -9.11 8.93
N VAL A 92 -3.69 -9.27 7.72
CA VAL A 92 -2.78 -8.29 7.10
C VAL A 92 -3.45 -6.93 6.91
N GLY A 93 -4.74 -6.88 6.60
CA GLY A 93 -5.45 -5.61 6.38
C GLY A 93 -5.54 -4.78 7.65
N SER A 94 -5.90 -5.43 8.77
CA SER A 94 -5.94 -4.77 10.08
C SER A 94 -4.55 -4.31 10.50
N LEU A 95 -3.50 -5.12 10.30
CA LEU A 95 -2.13 -4.72 10.63
C LEU A 95 -1.66 -3.49 9.84
N ILE A 96 -1.98 -3.41 8.55
CA ILE A 96 -1.67 -2.23 7.72
C ILE A 96 -2.42 -1.01 8.22
N LEU A 97 -3.71 -1.13 8.54
CA LEU A 97 -4.52 -0.01 9.05
C LEU A 97 -4.03 0.46 10.42
N SER A 98 -3.72 -0.46 11.33
CA SER A 98 -3.14 -0.14 12.64
C SER A 98 -1.82 0.62 12.47
N TYR A 99 -0.91 0.10 11.64
CA TYR A 99 0.36 0.78 11.38
C TYR A 99 0.16 2.17 10.74
N ALA A 100 -0.78 2.29 9.80
CA ALA A 100 -1.10 3.57 9.18
C ALA A 100 -1.67 4.59 10.18
N ALA A 101 -2.47 4.14 11.14
CA ALA A 101 -2.96 4.98 12.22
C ALA A 101 -1.83 5.41 13.17
N ASP A 102 -0.97 4.48 13.59
CA ASP A 102 0.15 4.74 14.49
C ASP A 102 1.13 5.77 13.89
N GLU A 103 1.39 5.68 12.59
CA GLU A 103 2.28 6.60 11.88
C GLU A 103 1.58 7.89 11.41
N ASN A 104 0.28 8.05 11.68
CA ASN A 104 -0.53 9.18 11.23
C ASN A 104 -0.44 9.38 9.70
N ALA A 105 -0.58 8.30 8.95
CA ALA A 105 -0.53 8.34 7.49
C ALA A 105 -1.74 9.08 6.91
N ASP A 106 -1.48 9.89 5.88
CA ASP A 106 -2.51 10.67 5.17
C ASP A 106 -3.09 9.92 3.96
N LEU A 107 -2.35 8.95 3.43
CA LEU A 107 -2.73 8.16 2.26
C LEU A 107 -2.12 6.77 2.34
N LEU A 108 -2.95 5.76 2.07
CA LEU A 108 -2.49 4.39 1.81
C LEU A 108 -2.52 4.11 0.31
N VAL A 109 -1.42 3.63 -0.25
CA VAL A 109 -1.31 3.11 -1.61
C VAL A 109 -1.18 1.60 -1.53
N MET A 110 -2.02 0.87 -2.25
CA MET A 110 -1.94 -0.60 -2.27
C MET A 110 -2.34 -1.19 -3.61
N GLY A 111 -1.77 -2.37 -3.92
CA GLY A 111 -2.34 -3.24 -4.93
C GLY A 111 -3.67 -3.81 -4.45
N GLY A 112 -4.67 -3.84 -5.32
CA GLY A 112 -5.77 -4.78 -5.19
C GLY A 112 -5.32 -6.20 -5.53
N TYR A 113 -6.12 -7.21 -5.20
CA TYR A 113 -6.14 -8.54 -5.83
C TYR A 113 -4.81 -9.03 -6.45
N GLY A 114 -3.86 -9.52 -5.63
CA GLY A 114 -2.51 -9.90 -6.08
C GLY A 114 -2.11 -11.37 -5.90
N HIS A 115 -2.72 -12.10 -4.97
CA HIS A 115 -2.37 -13.50 -4.70
C HIS A 115 -3.40 -14.47 -5.28
N SER A 116 -2.91 -15.38 -6.13
CA SER A 116 -3.56 -16.54 -6.76
C SER A 116 -5.05 -16.43 -7.07
N ARG A 117 -5.29 -16.21 -8.36
CA ARG A 117 -6.47 -16.60 -9.14
C ARG A 117 -7.14 -17.87 -8.60
N LEU A 118 -8.29 -17.71 -7.95
CA LEU A 118 -9.49 -18.46 -8.31
C LEU A 118 -10.71 -17.61 -7.97
N ARG A 119 -11.26 -17.00 -9.02
CA ARG A 119 -12.70 -16.76 -9.23
C ARG A 119 -13.46 -15.84 -8.23
N GLU A 120 -13.97 -14.75 -8.83
CA GLU A 120 -15.23 -14.05 -8.52
C GLU A 120 -15.36 -13.25 -7.21
N PHE A 121 -15.67 -11.95 -7.33
CA PHE A 121 -16.38 -11.07 -6.38
C PHE A 121 -15.88 -10.95 -4.92
N VAL A 122 -14.89 -11.72 -4.49
CA VAL A 122 -14.36 -11.71 -3.12
C VAL A 122 -13.14 -10.81 -3.08
N LEU A 123 -13.32 -9.59 -2.53
CA LEU A 123 -12.21 -8.78 -2.03
C LEU A 123 -11.27 -9.71 -1.24
N GLY A 124 -10.00 -9.85 -1.64
CA GLY A 124 -9.02 -10.61 -0.85
C GLY A 124 -9.04 -10.13 0.60
N GLY A 125 -8.75 -11.01 1.56
CA GLY A 125 -8.96 -10.74 3.00
C GLY A 125 -8.47 -9.35 3.43
N ALA A 126 -7.23 -8.99 3.06
CA ALA A 126 -6.66 -7.68 3.36
C ALA A 126 -7.42 -6.51 2.70
N THR A 127 -7.79 -6.62 1.43
CA THR A 127 -8.55 -5.58 0.72
C THR A 127 -9.95 -5.40 1.32
N ARG A 128 -10.61 -6.49 1.73
CA ARG A 128 -11.93 -6.43 2.37
C ARG A 128 -11.85 -5.70 3.71
N THR A 129 -10.88 -6.07 4.54
CA THR A 129 -10.64 -5.41 5.82
C THR A 129 -10.32 -3.93 5.62
N ILE A 130 -9.42 -3.60 4.69
CA ILE A 130 -9.04 -2.21 4.42
C ILE A 130 -10.25 -1.38 3.98
N LEU A 131 -11.03 -1.83 3.00
CA LEU A 131 -12.19 -1.05 2.54
C LEU A 131 -13.32 -0.98 3.58
N GLY A 132 -13.45 -1.99 4.43
CA GLY A 132 -14.45 -2.02 5.49
C GLY A 132 -14.10 -1.16 6.71
N SER A 133 -12.82 -0.88 6.94
CA SER A 133 -12.34 -0.27 8.20
C SER A 133 -11.35 0.88 8.02
N MET A 134 -11.07 1.31 6.77
CA MET A 134 -10.15 2.42 6.52
C MET A 134 -10.59 3.73 7.20
N THR A 135 -9.62 4.41 7.79
CA THR A 135 -9.78 5.73 8.42
C THR A 135 -9.05 6.84 7.66
N LEU A 136 -8.31 6.47 6.61
CA LEU A 136 -7.57 7.35 5.70
C LEU A 136 -7.92 7.05 4.24
N PRO A 137 -7.72 8.01 3.31
CA PRO A 137 -7.80 7.76 1.87
C PRO A 137 -6.97 6.56 1.42
N VAL A 138 -7.51 5.76 0.50
CA VAL A 138 -6.83 4.59 -0.08
C VAL A 138 -6.79 4.73 -1.60
N LEU A 139 -5.58 4.79 -2.18
CA LEU A 139 -5.36 4.65 -3.60
C LEU A 139 -5.09 3.18 -3.94
N MET A 140 -5.90 2.62 -4.83
CA MET A 140 -5.83 1.22 -5.23
C MET A 140 -5.72 1.06 -6.74
N ALA A 141 -4.90 0.12 -7.21
CA ALA A 141 -4.85 -0.31 -8.60
C ALA A 141 -4.85 -1.84 -8.71
N HIS A 142 -5.32 -2.38 -9.84
CA HIS A 142 -5.38 -3.82 -10.10
C HIS A 142 -4.67 -4.16 -11.42
#